data_AF-A0A7S2H5Q9-F1
#
_entry.id   AF-A0A7S2H5Q9-F1
#
_cell.length_a   1.000
_cell.length_b   1.000
_cell.length_c   1.000
_cell.angle_alpha   90.00
_cell.angle_beta   90.00
_cell.angle_gamma   90.00
#
_symmetry.space_group_name_H-M   'P 1'
#
loop_
_entity.id
_entity.type
_entity.pdbx_description
1 polymer ?
#
loop_
_entity_poly.entity_id
_entity_poly.type
_entity_poly.pdbx_seq_one_letter_code
_entity_poly.pdbx_strand_id
1 'polypeptide(L)'
;NAWVCPDSVVALRRFVLESLDGDTETRSLVPVALATDGFVDLLNGGMDHGWCFGYTCLKRLSTFFSTVAVGRPYDLSFTGTNPQSLRLMMPHADQEERVHIGLWYASPNKLVVLQNGVMLEDLNPTPYGPSSCQDQSCIYDGISWPNVSSSPCGTNAYIGADNKLHVILCGGQANAIEIRTLPIIVLSIGVSVATEDFFDPDFLVRNIASLLGIPDGRLRIVDVVAETSRRSRSRRLRRLGMGSSNTTLAQGATIEVIEQLPCDGIDCGVHGQCVEGDCVCESGWLTPGNAAPCSRQDCHDTPYCELCDGPESGQCTQCTGAAPFLSSSGSCLGECPIGEYPT
;
A
#
# COMPACT_ATOMS: atom_id res chain seq x y z
N ASN A 1 -32.39 -3.25 29.31
CA ASN A 1 -31.14 -3.95 29.68
C ASN A 1 -30.11 -3.68 28.60
N ALA A 2 -29.20 -2.75 28.83
CA ALA A 2 -28.03 -2.54 27.97
C ALA A 2 -26.79 -2.86 28.80
N TRP A 3 -25.85 -3.61 28.22
CA TRP A 3 -24.56 -3.88 28.83
C TRP A 3 -23.71 -2.61 28.76
N VAL A 4 -23.15 -2.17 29.89
CA VAL A 4 -22.24 -1.03 29.94
C VAL A 4 -20.82 -1.57 29.80
N CYS A 5 -20.18 -1.28 28.67
CA CYS A 5 -18.75 -1.55 28.51
C CYS A 5 -17.97 -0.62 29.44
N PRO A 6 -17.01 -1.11 30.23
CA PRO A 6 -16.14 -0.24 31.02
C PRO A 6 -15.28 0.63 30.10
N ASP A 7 -15.17 1.93 30.39
CA ASP A 7 -14.35 2.88 29.62
C ASP A 7 -12.86 2.50 29.59
N SER A 8 -12.42 1.66 30.53
CA SER A 8 -11.06 1.12 30.58
C SER A 8 -10.75 0.09 29.49
N VAL A 9 -11.75 -0.37 28.72
CA VAL A 9 -11.58 -1.43 27.72
C VAL A 9 -11.66 -0.89 26.30
N VAL A 10 -12.70 -0.12 25.96
CA VAL A 10 -12.88 0.51 24.64
C VAL A 10 -13.74 1.77 24.76
N ALA A 11 -13.22 2.93 24.33
CA ALA A 11 -14.01 4.15 24.18
C ALA A 11 -14.83 4.10 22.89
N LEU A 12 -16.15 3.93 23.01
CA LEU A 12 -17.08 3.87 21.88
C LEU A 12 -17.68 5.25 21.60
N ARG A 13 -17.72 5.65 20.32
CA ARG A 13 -18.23 6.95 19.86
C ARG A 13 -19.20 6.77 18.71
N ARG A 14 -20.18 7.68 18.64
CA ARG A 14 -21.12 7.73 17.53
C ARG A 14 -20.41 8.28 16.30
N PHE A 15 -20.31 7.47 15.27
CA PHE A 15 -19.87 7.86 13.94
C PHE A 15 -21.09 8.21 13.08
N VAL A 16 -21.00 9.32 12.37
CA VAL A 16 -22.03 9.75 11.43
C VAL A 16 -21.41 9.96 10.07
N LEU A 17 -22.06 9.39 9.07
CA LEU A 17 -21.72 9.53 7.67
C LEU A 17 -22.91 10.10 6.92
N GLU A 18 -22.69 11.06 6.02
CA GLU A 18 -23.78 11.73 5.31
C GLU A 18 -23.39 12.08 3.88
N SER A 19 -24.26 11.74 2.93
CA SER A 19 -24.15 12.22 1.55
C SER A 19 -24.69 13.64 1.45
N LEU A 20 -23.88 14.56 0.93
CA LEU A 20 -24.25 15.95 0.69
C LEU A 20 -24.61 16.22 -0.78
N ASP A 21 -24.70 15.17 -1.60
CA ASP A 21 -25.15 15.26 -2.99
C ASP A 21 -26.59 15.79 -3.09
N GLY A 22 -26.92 16.42 -4.23
CA GLY A 22 -28.27 16.95 -4.47
C GLY A 22 -29.38 15.90 -4.47
N ASP A 23 -29.03 14.62 -4.63
CA ASP A 23 -29.93 13.46 -4.58
C ASP A 23 -29.90 12.73 -3.22
N THR A 24 -29.42 13.38 -2.14
CA THR A 24 -29.27 12.79 -0.80
C THR A 24 -30.53 12.12 -0.25
N GLU A 25 -31.73 12.57 -0.65
CA GLU A 25 -32.99 11.98 -0.21
C GLU A 25 -33.47 10.82 -1.09
N THR A 26 -33.03 10.73 -2.34
CA THR A 26 -33.63 9.84 -3.34
C THR A 26 -32.71 8.69 -3.73
N ARG A 27 -31.38 8.86 -3.59
CA ARG A 27 -30.40 7.82 -3.90
C ARG A 27 -30.26 6.83 -2.74
N SER A 28 -30.17 5.55 -3.08
CA SER A 28 -29.87 4.48 -2.12
C SER A 28 -28.37 4.18 -2.13
N LEU A 29 -27.70 4.41 -0.99
CA LEU A 29 -26.30 4.03 -0.78
C LEU A 29 -26.15 2.71 -0.01
N VAL A 30 -27.27 2.07 0.33
CA VAL A 30 -27.32 0.93 1.26
C VAL A 30 -27.16 -0.42 0.57
N PRO A 31 -26.56 -1.40 1.26
CA PRO A 31 -25.91 -1.26 2.57
C PRO A 31 -24.60 -0.48 2.50
N VAL A 32 -24.30 0.26 3.58
CA VAL A 32 -22.98 0.86 3.83
C VAL A 32 -22.24 -0.06 4.78
N ALA A 33 -21.08 -0.56 4.38
CA ALA A 33 -20.27 -1.46 5.18
C ALA A 33 -19.19 -0.69 5.93
N LEU A 34 -19.10 -0.92 7.24
CA LEU A 34 -18.03 -0.43 8.09
C LEU A 34 -17.34 -1.62 8.76
N ALA A 35 -16.12 -1.92 8.35
CA ALA A 35 -15.38 -3.10 8.77
C ALA A 35 -14.18 -2.74 9.66
N THR A 36 -13.92 -3.56 10.68
CA THR A 36 -12.73 -3.47 11.55
C THR A 36 -12.47 -4.81 12.22
N ASP A 37 -11.21 -5.21 12.40
CA ASP A 37 -10.78 -6.37 13.20
C ASP A 37 -11.58 -7.68 12.95
N GLY A 38 -11.96 -7.95 11.69
CA GLY A 38 -12.72 -9.14 11.29
C GLY A 38 -14.24 -9.05 11.48
N PHE A 39 -14.76 -7.91 11.94
CA PHE A 39 -16.18 -7.63 12.06
C PHE A 39 -16.63 -6.63 10.99
N VAL A 40 -17.90 -6.74 10.57
CA VAL A 40 -18.52 -5.83 9.60
C VAL A 40 -19.87 -5.38 10.16
N ASP A 41 -20.03 -4.07 10.29
CA ASP A 41 -21.31 -3.42 10.55
C ASP A 41 -21.95 -3.02 9.20
N LEU A 42 -23.16 -3.52 8.94
CA LEU A 42 -23.90 -3.23 7.71
C LEU A 42 -25.03 -2.25 8.02
N LEU A 43 -24.83 -1.01 7.61
CA LEU A 43 -25.75 0.08 7.88
C LEU A 43 -26.83 0.16 6.80
N ASN A 44 -28.08 0.21 7.26
CA ASN A 44 -29.24 0.48 6.43
C ASN A 44 -29.62 1.95 6.46
N GLY A 45 -30.44 2.35 5.50
CA GLY A 45 -30.92 3.72 5.35
C GLY A 45 -32.00 4.04 6.37
N GLY A 46 -32.15 5.33 6.66
CA GLY A 46 -33.23 5.80 7.51
C GLY A 46 -34.62 5.46 6.97
N MET A 47 -35.62 5.49 7.84
CA MET A 47 -37.01 5.38 7.43
C MET A 47 -37.41 6.62 6.62
N ASP A 48 -38.27 6.42 5.61
CA ASP A 48 -38.93 7.52 4.93
C ASP A 48 -40.04 8.09 5.82
N HIS A 49 -39.98 9.40 6.06
CA HIS A 49 -40.97 10.13 6.86
C HIS A 49 -41.94 10.97 6.01
N GLY A 50 -41.78 10.96 4.68
CA GLY A 50 -42.65 11.66 3.75
C GLY A 50 -43.88 10.85 3.35
N TRP A 51 -45.00 11.55 3.14
CA TRP A 51 -46.21 10.98 2.57
C TRP A 51 -46.55 11.68 1.24
N CYS A 52 -46.41 10.96 0.14
CA CYS A 52 -46.60 11.45 -1.22
C CYS A 52 -47.74 10.67 -1.90
N PHE A 53 -48.78 11.37 -2.34
CA PHE A 53 -49.90 10.81 -3.11
C PHE A 53 -50.53 9.54 -2.51
N GLY A 54 -50.61 9.45 -1.17
CA GLY A 54 -51.20 8.29 -0.49
C GLY A 54 -50.23 7.17 -0.15
N TYR A 55 -48.94 7.31 -0.47
CA TYR A 55 -47.88 6.32 -0.21
C TYR A 55 -46.63 6.96 0.40
N THR A 56 -45.68 6.14 0.84
CA THR A 56 -44.34 6.61 1.23
C THR A 56 -43.64 7.25 0.02
N CYS A 57 -43.03 8.41 0.21
CA CYS A 57 -42.30 9.16 -0.83
C CYS A 57 -41.06 8.44 -1.37
N LEU A 58 -40.61 7.38 -0.68
CA LEU A 58 -39.31 6.73 -0.79
C LEU A 58 -38.14 7.71 -0.62
N LYS A 59 -38.37 8.82 0.09
CA LYS A 59 -37.36 9.83 0.40
C LYS A 59 -36.72 9.53 1.75
N ARG A 60 -35.43 9.25 1.76
CA ARG A 60 -34.68 8.88 2.96
C ARG A 60 -33.43 9.71 3.00
N LEU A 61 -33.20 10.44 4.09
CA LEU A 61 -31.93 11.13 4.29
C LEU A 61 -30.81 10.10 4.21
N SER A 62 -29.83 10.33 3.31
CA SER A 62 -28.63 9.51 3.18
C SER A 62 -27.63 9.81 4.30
N THR A 63 -28.10 9.62 5.53
CA THR A 63 -27.34 9.75 6.77
C THR A 63 -27.31 8.41 7.49
N PHE A 64 -26.12 7.94 7.79
CA PHE A 64 -25.86 6.65 8.41
C PHE A 64 -25.22 6.85 9.77
N PHE A 65 -25.62 6.03 10.72
CA PHE A 65 -25.15 6.08 12.09
C PHE A 65 -24.55 4.75 12.46
N SER A 66 -23.31 4.76 12.95
CA SER A 66 -22.64 3.58 13.48
C SER A 66 -21.95 3.94 14.80
N THR A 67 -21.39 2.92 15.45
CA THR A 67 -20.57 3.05 16.65
C THR A 67 -19.15 2.60 16.33
N VAL A 68 -18.18 3.47 16.59
CA VAL A 68 -16.75 3.21 16.37
C VAL A 68 -15.99 3.23 17.70
N ALA A 69 -14.93 2.47 17.78
CA ALA A 69 -13.95 2.47 18.85
C ALA A 69 -12.82 3.44 18.51
N VAL A 70 -12.49 4.32 19.46
CA VAL A 70 -11.37 5.26 19.32
C VAL A 70 -10.05 4.51 19.18
N GLY A 71 -9.12 5.08 18.41
CA GLY A 71 -7.76 4.56 18.22
C GLY A 71 -7.67 3.39 17.25
N ARG A 72 -8.72 3.12 16.45
CA ARG A 72 -8.76 1.99 15.51
C ARG A 72 -8.94 2.43 14.06
N PRO A 73 -8.41 1.63 13.11
CA PRO A 73 -8.73 1.76 11.70
C PRO A 73 -10.07 1.10 11.36
N TYR A 74 -10.78 1.71 10.43
CA TYR A 74 -12.05 1.26 9.90
C TYR A 74 -12.03 1.34 8.37
N ASP A 75 -12.47 0.28 7.72
CA ASP A 75 -12.72 0.27 6.28
C ASP A 75 -14.19 0.58 6.01
N LEU A 76 -14.42 1.64 5.25
CA LEU A 76 -15.73 2.10 4.84
C LEU A 76 -15.94 1.83 3.36
N SER A 77 -17.09 1.26 3.00
CA SER A 77 -17.44 0.94 1.62
C SER A 77 -18.94 1.08 1.36
N PHE A 78 -19.28 1.46 0.13
CA PHE A 78 -20.66 1.55 -0.35
C PHE A 78 -20.93 0.45 -1.36
N THR A 79 -22.15 -0.07 -1.37
CA THR A 79 -22.61 -0.98 -2.43
C THR A 79 -23.11 -0.24 -3.68
N GLY A 80 -23.48 1.03 -3.54
CA GLY A 80 -23.83 1.92 -4.64
C GLY A 80 -22.66 2.82 -5.07
N THR A 81 -22.90 3.67 -6.07
CA THR A 81 -21.95 4.70 -6.50
C THR A 81 -21.57 5.61 -5.33
N ASN A 82 -20.28 5.82 -5.12
CA ASN A 82 -19.78 6.73 -4.10
C ASN A 82 -20.39 8.14 -4.23
N PRO A 83 -20.78 8.80 -3.12
CA PRO A 83 -21.20 10.19 -3.14
C PRO A 83 -20.11 11.12 -3.69
N GLN A 84 -20.53 12.15 -4.43
CA GLN A 84 -19.61 13.18 -4.93
C GLN A 84 -19.20 14.14 -3.81
N SER A 85 -20.08 14.41 -2.84
CA SER A 85 -19.80 15.09 -1.59
C SER A 85 -20.26 14.24 -0.41
N LEU A 86 -19.33 13.94 0.48
CA LEU A 86 -19.52 13.07 1.65
C LEU A 86 -19.04 13.80 2.90
N ARG A 87 -19.79 13.71 4.00
CA ARG A 87 -19.38 14.22 5.31
C ARG A 87 -19.22 13.11 6.33
N LEU A 88 -18.11 13.12 7.05
CA LEU A 88 -17.79 12.22 8.15
C LEU A 88 -17.65 13.02 9.46
N MET A 89 -18.23 12.54 10.55
CA MET A 89 -18.15 13.24 11.84
C MET A 89 -18.33 12.31 13.05
N MET A 90 -17.68 12.66 14.16
CA MET A 90 -17.91 12.09 15.49
C MET A 90 -18.37 13.18 16.46
N PRO A 91 -19.63 13.67 16.34
CA PRO A 91 -20.06 14.95 16.92
C PRO A 91 -20.07 14.98 18.44
N HIS A 92 -20.11 13.82 19.11
CA HIS A 92 -20.18 13.70 20.58
C HIS A 92 -18.90 13.10 21.17
N ALA A 93 -17.82 13.03 20.39
CA ALA A 93 -16.50 12.58 20.84
C ALA A 93 -15.63 13.80 21.23
N ASP A 94 -14.65 13.58 22.09
CA ASP A 94 -13.70 14.61 22.48
C ASP A 94 -12.76 14.93 21.30
N GLN A 95 -12.25 16.17 21.24
CA GLN A 95 -11.51 16.65 20.06
C GLN A 95 -10.19 15.91 19.81
N GLU A 96 -9.63 15.25 20.83
CA GLU A 96 -8.40 14.47 20.75
C GLU A 96 -8.64 13.00 20.37
N GLU A 97 -9.89 12.55 20.46
CA GLU A 97 -10.26 11.20 20.09
C GLU A 97 -10.32 11.06 18.58
N ARG A 98 -9.67 10.00 18.09
CA ARG A 98 -9.42 9.81 16.66
C ARG A 98 -9.66 8.39 16.21
N VAL A 99 -10.09 8.29 14.97
CA VAL A 99 -10.22 7.03 14.23
C VAL A 99 -9.62 7.21 12.85
N HIS A 100 -9.12 6.12 12.28
CA HIS A 100 -8.65 6.11 10.90
C HIS A 100 -9.74 5.50 10.02
N ILE A 101 -10.17 6.23 9.00
CA ILE A 101 -11.16 5.75 8.04
C ILE A 101 -10.47 5.54 6.70
N GLY A 102 -10.46 4.31 6.20
CA GLY A 102 -10.11 3.97 4.82
C GLY A 102 -11.40 3.87 3.99
N LEU A 103 -11.59 4.76 3.03
CA LEU A 103 -12.79 4.80 2.20
C LEU A 103 -12.49 4.38 0.77
N TRP A 104 -13.10 3.29 0.33
CA TRP A 104 -12.94 2.81 -1.04
C TRP A 104 -13.78 3.64 -2.02
N TYR A 105 -13.18 3.99 -3.16
CA TYR A 105 -13.85 4.68 -4.27
C TYR A 105 -13.77 3.85 -5.55
N ALA A 106 -14.92 3.66 -6.21
CA ALA A 106 -15.00 2.90 -7.45
C ALA A 106 -14.29 3.56 -8.65
N SER A 107 -14.24 4.89 -8.65
CA SER A 107 -13.69 5.68 -9.76
C SER A 107 -12.43 6.43 -9.33
N PRO A 108 -11.39 6.51 -10.18
CA PRO A 108 -10.12 7.17 -9.87
C PRO A 108 -10.20 8.70 -10.02
N ASN A 109 -11.35 9.29 -9.71
CA ASN A 109 -11.49 10.74 -9.73
C ASN A 109 -10.63 11.37 -8.63
N LYS A 110 -10.18 12.62 -8.84
CA LYS A 110 -9.43 13.32 -7.81
C LYS A 110 -10.32 13.59 -6.61
N LEU A 111 -9.91 13.12 -5.44
CA LEU A 111 -10.57 13.39 -4.18
C LEU A 111 -9.88 14.58 -3.51
N VAL A 112 -10.67 15.42 -2.84
CA VAL A 112 -10.15 16.47 -1.96
C VAL A 112 -10.84 16.38 -0.61
N VAL A 113 -10.04 16.55 0.44
CA VAL A 113 -10.50 16.53 1.81
C VAL A 113 -10.58 17.96 2.31
N LEU A 114 -11.71 18.34 2.90
CA LEU A 114 -11.94 19.64 3.48
C LEU A 114 -12.31 19.51 4.96
N GLN A 115 -11.83 20.45 5.75
CA GLN A 115 -12.25 20.65 7.13
C GLN A 115 -12.65 22.12 7.29
N ASN A 116 -13.87 22.37 7.77
CA ASN A 116 -14.45 23.72 7.88
C ASN A 116 -14.35 24.54 6.57
N GLY A 117 -14.49 23.88 5.42
CA GLY A 117 -14.40 24.50 4.09
C GLY A 117 -12.98 24.79 3.60
N VAL A 118 -11.95 24.49 4.39
CA VAL A 118 -10.54 24.61 4.00
C VAL A 118 -10.04 23.27 3.48
N MET A 119 -9.42 23.27 2.29
CA MET A 119 -8.82 22.07 1.72
C MET A 119 -7.57 21.67 2.51
N LEU A 120 -7.51 20.40 2.89
CA LEU A 120 -6.34 19.79 3.53
C LEU A 120 -5.46 19.16 2.46
N GLU A 121 -4.15 19.29 2.62
CA GLU A 121 -3.19 18.68 1.72
C GLU A 121 -3.20 17.16 1.86
N ASP A 122 -3.11 16.47 0.72
CA ASP A 122 -2.92 15.03 0.66
C ASP A 122 -1.46 14.72 0.95
N LEU A 123 -1.18 13.73 1.82
CA LEU A 123 0.19 13.27 2.09
C LEU A 123 0.92 12.81 0.82
N ASN A 124 0.18 12.36 -0.19
CA ASN A 124 0.65 11.91 -1.48
C ASN A 124 -0.04 12.74 -2.60
N PRO A 125 0.27 14.04 -2.77
CA PRO A 125 -0.43 14.94 -3.68
C PRO A 125 -0.11 14.67 -5.17
N THR A 126 0.86 13.81 -5.46
CA THR A 126 1.19 13.38 -6.83
C THR A 126 1.01 11.86 -6.97
N PRO A 127 0.81 11.33 -8.19
CA PRO A 127 0.82 9.88 -8.43
C PRO A 127 2.13 9.18 -8.00
N TYR A 128 3.18 9.97 -7.74
CA TYR A 128 4.52 9.53 -7.41
C TYR A 128 4.88 9.74 -5.93
N GLY A 129 3.91 10.13 -5.08
CA GLY A 129 4.13 10.37 -3.65
C GLY A 129 4.10 11.87 -3.25
N PRO A 130 4.59 12.23 -2.05
CA PRO A 130 4.64 13.60 -1.53
C PRO A 130 5.30 14.58 -2.51
N SER A 131 4.95 15.86 -2.47
CA SER A 131 5.55 16.92 -3.31
C SER A 131 7.05 17.15 -3.01
N SER A 132 7.54 16.68 -1.87
CA SER A 132 8.96 16.61 -1.51
C SER A 132 9.73 15.49 -2.23
N CYS A 133 9.02 14.58 -2.90
CA CYS A 133 9.62 13.53 -3.72
C CYS A 133 10.16 14.15 -5.01
N GLN A 134 11.45 14.48 -5.01
CA GLN A 134 12.13 15.12 -6.14
C GLN A 134 12.60 14.13 -7.22
N ASP A 135 12.74 12.84 -6.88
CA ASP A 135 13.22 11.79 -7.79
C ASP A 135 12.37 10.50 -7.71
N GLN A 136 12.39 9.69 -8.78
CA GLN A 136 11.59 8.46 -8.94
C GLN A 136 11.89 7.32 -7.93
N SER A 137 12.88 7.48 -7.04
CA SER A 137 13.25 6.51 -6.01
C SER A 137 12.26 6.46 -4.83
N CYS A 138 11.63 7.58 -4.46
CA CYS A 138 10.61 7.62 -3.41
C CYS A 138 9.23 7.10 -3.85
N ILE A 139 9.08 6.64 -5.09
CA ILE A 139 7.87 5.93 -5.53
C ILE A 139 7.81 4.52 -4.93
N TYR A 140 8.97 3.90 -4.67
CA TYR A 140 9.05 2.55 -4.10
C TYR A 140 9.18 2.56 -2.57
N ASP A 141 9.71 3.63 -1.97
CA ASP A 141 9.88 3.82 -0.51
C ASP A 141 8.87 4.79 0.16
N GLY A 142 8.02 5.52 -0.59
CA GLY A 142 7.49 6.82 -0.13
C GLY A 142 5.98 7.06 -0.19
N ILE A 143 5.13 6.03 -0.16
CA ILE A 143 3.70 6.22 0.12
C ILE A 143 3.54 6.50 1.62
N SER A 144 3.13 7.72 1.95
CA SER A 144 2.87 8.11 3.34
C SER A 144 1.46 7.72 3.75
N TRP A 145 1.34 7.04 4.89
CA TRP A 145 0.08 6.57 5.45
C TRP A 145 -0.31 7.39 6.69
N PRO A 146 -1.58 7.81 6.81
CA PRO A 146 -2.07 8.35 8.06
C PRO A 146 -2.03 7.29 9.17
N ASN A 147 -1.47 7.63 10.32
CA ASN A 147 -1.38 6.77 11.48
C ASN A 147 -2.31 7.26 12.59
N VAL A 148 -3.22 6.41 13.05
CA VAL A 148 -4.24 6.78 14.05
C VAL A 148 -3.65 7.26 15.39
N SER A 149 -2.44 6.83 15.77
CA SER A 149 -1.81 7.17 17.04
C SER A 149 -0.95 8.44 16.97
N SER A 150 -0.41 8.78 15.80
CA SER A 150 0.55 9.89 15.66
C SER A 150 0.14 11.00 14.69
N SER A 151 -0.67 10.71 13.67
CA SER A 151 -1.06 11.72 12.68
C SER A 151 -2.07 12.74 13.27
N PRO A 152 -1.93 14.02 12.91
CA PRO A 152 -2.92 15.06 13.24
C PRO A 152 -4.32 14.78 12.70
N CYS A 153 -5.31 15.46 13.27
CA CYS A 153 -6.68 15.46 12.76
C CYS A 153 -6.74 15.98 11.31
N GLY A 154 -7.50 15.30 10.45
CA GLY A 154 -7.67 15.68 9.05
C GLY A 154 -6.52 15.26 8.13
N THR A 155 -5.43 14.69 8.64
CA THR A 155 -4.39 14.08 7.80
C THR A 155 -5.03 13.03 6.90
N ASN A 156 -4.76 13.13 5.60
CA ASN A 156 -5.38 12.30 4.58
C ASN A 156 -4.38 11.86 3.52
N ALA A 157 -4.64 10.72 2.90
CA ALA A 157 -3.83 10.17 1.82
C ALA A 157 -4.70 9.37 0.86
N TYR A 158 -4.73 9.73 -0.43
CA TYR A 158 -5.30 8.85 -1.44
C TYR A 158 -4.23 7.87 -1.95
N ILE A 159 -4.59 6.58 -1.99
CA ILE A 159 -3.69 5.51 -2.40
C ILE A 159 -4.34 4.80 -3.58
N GLY A 160 -3.82 5.08 -4.77
CA GLY A 160 -4.36 4.58 -6.04
C GLY A 160 -4.26 3.06 -6.19
N ALA A 161 -3.25 2.42 -5.61
CA ALA A 161 -3.10 0.96 -5.61
C ALA A 161 -4.32 0.26 -4.98
N ASP A 162 -4.86 0.84 -3.90
CA ASP A 162 -6.00 0.28 -3.17
C ASP A 162 -7.34 0.92 -3.57
N ASN A 163 -7.31 1.96 -4.40
CA ASN A 163 -8.43 2.86 -4.65
C ASN A 163 -9.11 3.35 -3.36
N LYS A 164 -8.30 3.62 -2.32
CA LYS A 164 -8.78 4.06 -1.01
C LYS A 164 -8.27 5.45 -0.65
N LEU A 165 -9.17 6.26 -0.11
CA LEU A 165 -8.84 7.49 0.60
C LEU A 165 -8.74 7.20 2.09
N HIS A 166 -7.57 7.39 2.67
CA HIS A 166 -7.33 7.26 4.09
C HIS A 166 -7.44 8.62 4.76
N VAL A 167 -8.14 8.72 5.89
CA VAL A 167 -8.27 9.98 6.63
C VAL A 167 -8.33 9.74 8.14
N ILE A 168 -7.69 10.62 8.91
CA ILE A 168 -7.82 10.68 10.37
C ILE A 168 -8.99 11.57 10.73
N LEU A 169 -10.07 10.97 11.23
CA LEU A 169 -11.24 11.69 11.73
C LEU A 169 -11.14 11.87 13.24
N CYS A 170 -11.29 13.11 13.70
CA CYS A 170 -11.30 13.44 15.12
C CYS A 170 -12.71 13.77 15.64
N GLY A 171 -12.86 13.71 16.96
CA GLY A 171 -14.10 14.04 17.65
C GLY A 171 -14.47 15.52 17.61
N GLY A 172 -15.75 15.80 17.81
CA GLY A 172 -16.31 17.15 17.83
C GLY A 172 -16.78 17.63 16.46
N GLN A 173 -17.84 18.45 16.46
CA GLN A 173 -18.46 18.96 15.23
C GLN A 173 -17.50 19.82 14.39
N ALA A 174 -16.60 20.56 15.04
CA ALA A 174 -15.60 21.39 14.37
C ALA A 174 -14.56 20.58 13.57
N ASN A 175 -14.44 19.28 13.85
CA ASN A 175 -13.50 18.38 13.18
C ASN A 175 -14.18 17.54 12.09
N ALA A 176 -15.44 17.84 11.74
CA ALA A 176 -16.12 17.18 10.65
C ALA A 176 -15.35 17.33 9.34
N ILE A 177 -15.23 16.23 8.61
CA ILE A 177 -14.48 16.15 7.36
C ILE A 177 -15.47 16.04 6.20
N GLU A 178 -15.28 16.87 5.19
CA GLU A 178 -16.00 16.80 3.92
C GLU A 178 -15.05 16.29 2.84
N ILE A 179 -15.44 15.22 2.15
CA ILE A 179 -14.69 14.66 1.02
C ILE A 179 -15.46 15.00 -0.25
N ARG A 180 -14.78 15.65 -1.19
CA ARG A 180 -15.35 15.99 -2.49
C ARG A 180 -14.62 15.29 -3.62
N THR A 181 -15.40 14.77 -4.54
CA THR A 181 -14.91 14.26 -5.82
C THR A 181 -14.83 15.44 -6.80
N LEU A 182 -13.65 15.69 -7.34
CA LEU A 182 -13.43 16.68 -8.37
C LEU A 182 -13.36 15.98 -9.73
N PRO A 183 -14.11 16.48 -10.75
CA PRO A 183 -13.89 16.06 -12.12
C PRO A 183 -12.52 16.57 -12.56
N ILE A 184 -11.60 15.66 -12.87
CA ILE A 184 -10.30 16.02 -13.45
C ILE A 184 -10.23 15.56 -14.90
N ILE A 185 -9.61 16.38 -15.74
CA ILE A 185 -9.20 16.00 -17.09
C ILE A 185 -7.75 15.54 -16.97
N VAL A 186 -7.52 14.24 -17.09
CA VAL A 186 -6.17 13.69 -17.21
C VAL A 186 -5.72 13.90 -18.64
N LEU A 187 -4.85 14.88 -18.87
CA LEU A 187 -4.19 15.06 -20.16
C LEU A 187 -2.98 14.13 -20.20
N SER A 188 -3.13 12.97 -20.85
CA SER A 188 -1.99 12.13 -21.21
C SER A 188 -1.33 12.72 -22.45
N ILE A 189 -0.12 13.26 -22.28
CA ILE A 189 0.70 13.68 -23.42
C ILE A 189 1.30 12.41 -24.01
N GLY A 190 0.72 11.92 -25.11
CA GLY A 190 1.34 10.90 -25.93
C GLY A 190 2.50 11.52 -26.71
N VAL A 191 3.70 10.96 -26.57
CA VAL A 191 4.83 11.31 -27.43
C VAL A 191 4.71 10.50 -28.70
N SER A 192 4.42 11.15 -29.83
CA SER A 192 4.49 10.52 -31.15
C SER A 192 5.93 10.58 -31.64
N VAL A 193 6.63 9.45 -31.59
CA VAL A 193 7.96 9.26 -32.18
C VAL A 193 7.78 8.59 -33.54
N ALA A 194 8.59 8.93 -34.55
CA ALA A 194 8.56 8.20 -35.81
C ALA A 194 8.91 6.73 -35.55
N THR A 195 8.32 5.78 -36.27
CA THR A 195 8.59 4.35 -36.04
C THR A 195 10.09 4.03 -36.14
N GLU A 196 10.81 4.70 -37.05
CA GLU A 196 12.27 4.56 -37.18
C GLU A 196 13.03 5.05 -35.95
N ASP A 197 12.63 6.16 -35.35
CA ASP A 197 13.22 6.73 -34.13
C ASP A 197 12.79 5.95 -32.86
N PHE A 198 11.62 5.29 -32.91
CA PHE A 198 11.12 4.47 -31.80
C PHE A 198 11.81 3.11 -31.75
N PHE A 199 12.01 2.47 -32.91
CA PHE A 199 12.69 1.17 -33.04
C PHE A 199 14.21 1.28 -33.18
N ASP A 200 14.78 2.47 -32.98
CA ASP A 200 16.22 2.62 -32.85
C ASP A 200 16.70 1.80 -31.62
N PRO A 201 17.56 0.78 -31.81
CA PRO A 201 18.03 -0.09 -30.73
C PRO A 201 18.60 0.69 -29.53
N ASP A 202 19.17 1.88 -29.79
CA ASP A 202 19.80 2.71 -28.78
C ASP A 202 18.79 3.48 -27.90
N PHE A 203 17.55 3.66 -28.37
CA PHE A 203 16.54 4.50 -27.70
C PHE A 203 15.22 3.78 -27.38
N LEU A 204 14.97 2.61 -27.96
CA LEU A 204 13.74 1.83 -27.77
C LEU A 204 13.44 1.53 -26.30
N VAL A 205 14.44 1.06 -25.54
CA VAL A 205 14.29 0.72 -24.11
C VAL A 205 13.94 1.96 -23.30
N ARG A 206 14.65 3.06 -23.53
CA ARG A 206 14.46 4.35 -22.83
C ARG A 206 13.12 5.00 -23.14
N ASN A 207 12.66 4.93 -24.39
CA ASN A 207 11.39 5.49 -24.82
C ASN A 207 10.21 4.70 -24.23
N ILE A 208 10.31 3.37 -24.16
CA ILE A 208 9.30 2.51 -23.54
C ILE A 208 9.31 2.64 -22.02
N ALA A 209 10.48 2.69 -21.39
CA ALA A 209 10.67 2.97 -19.98
C ALA A 209 10.01 4.28 -19.55
N SER A 210 10.28 5.36 -20.29
CA SER A 210 9.73 6.69 -20.03
C SER A 210 8.21 6.75 -20.22
N LEU A 211 7.68 6.03 -21.21
CA LEU A 211 6.24 5.98 -21.48
C LEU A 211 5.47 5.16 -20.42
N LEU A 212 6.07 4.09 -19.91
CA LEU A 212 5.45 3.19 -18.93
C LEU A 212 5.78 3.56 -17.47
N GLY A 213 6.65 4.54 -17.25
CA GLY A 213 7.10 4.93 -15.91
C GLY A 213 7.95 3.86 -15.21
N ILE A 214 8.63 2.99 -15.97
CA ILE A 214 9.44 1.88 -15.48
C ILE A 214 10.91 2.21 -15.76
N PRO A 215 11.84 2.11 -14.79
CA PRO A 215 13.26 2.42 -15.04
C PRO A 215 13.88 1.47 -16.07
N ASP A 216 14.73 2.00 -16.96
CA ASP A 216 15.35 1.31 -18.10
C ASP A 216 15.99 -0.05 -17.74
N GLY A 217 16.53 -0.18 -16.52
CA GLY A 217 17.14 -1.42 -16.02
C GLY A 217 16.17 -2.60 -15.82
N ARG A 218 14.85 -2.35 -15.81
CA ARG A 218 13.80 -3.40 -15.68
C ARG A 218 13.26 -3.89 -17.03
N LEU A 219 13.72 -3.32 -18.13
CA LEU A 219 13.31 -3.69 -19.49
C LEU A 219 14.45 -4.36 -20.22
N ARG A 220 14.25 -5.62 -20.64
CA ARG A 220 15.22 -6.35 -21.45
C ARG A 220 14.60 -6.76 -22.78
N ILE A 221 15.31 -6.47 -23.86
CA ILE A 221 14.97 -6.98 -25.19
C ILE A 221 15.45 -8.43 -25.27
N VAL A 222 14.52 -9.37 -25.43
CA VAL A 222 14.84 -10.78 -25.68
C VAL A 222 14.88 -11.04 -27.19
N ASP A 223 15.98 -11.61 -27.67
CA ASP A 223 16.11 -12.05 -29.06
C ASP A 223 15.53 -13.47 -29.19
N VAL A 224 14.37 -13.59 -29.83
CA VAL A 224 13.71 -14.87 -30.05
C VAL A 224 14.30 -15.49 -31.32
N VAL A 225 15.34 -16.32 -31.14
CA VAL A 225 15.88 -17.13 -32.24
C VAL A 225 14.93 -18.28 -32.53
N ALA A 226 14.22 -18.22 -33.67
CA ALA A 226 13.41 -19.34 -34.12
C ALA A 226 14.28 -20.59 -34.36
N GLU A 227 13.95 -21.68 -33.67
CA GLU A 227 14.63 -22.97 -33.83
C GLU A 227 14.48 -23.48 -35.28
N THR A 228 15.58 -23.47 -36.02
CA THR A 228 15.61 -23.95 -37.42
C THR A 228 15.61 -25.48 -37.45
N SER A 229 14.42 -26.07 -37.30
CA SER A 229 14.22 -27.50 -37.46
C SER A 229 14.28 -27.92 -38.94
N ARG A 230 15.49 -28.32 -39.34
CA ARG A 230 15.83 -29.37 -40.33
C ARG A 230 15.30 -29.20 -41.77
N ARG A 231 16.17 -28.64 -42.62
CA ARG A 231 16.21 -28.86 -44.07
C ARG A 231 16.34 -30.36 -44.39
N SER A 232 15.30 -30.97 -44.95
CA SER A 232 15.46 -32.14 -45.81
C SER A 232 14.42 -32.15 -46.92
N ARG A 233 14.94 -32.10 -48.16
CA ARG A 233 14.32 -32.53 -49.43
C ARG A 233 13.10 -31.75 -49.92
N SER A 234 13.36 -30.75 -50.77
CA SER A 234 12.83 -30.79 -52.14
C SER A 234 13.58 -29.84 -53.07
N ARG A 235 14.56 -30.39 -53.81
CA ARG A 235 14.99 -29.83 -55.09
C ARG A 235 13.96 -30.26 -56.15
N ARG A 236 12.88 -29.49 -56.29
CA ARG A 236 11.90 -29.50 -57.40
C ARG A 236 10.82 -28.52 -56.92
N LEU A 237 10.85 -27.25 -57.30
CA LEU A 237 10.27 -26.77 -58.55
C LEU A 237 10.73 -25.30 -58.76
N ARG A 238 11.81 -25.09 -59.51
CA ARG A 238 12.15 -23.79 -60.14
C ARG A 238 11.64 -23.80 -61.58
N ARG A 239 10.36 -24.07 -61.76
CA ARG A 239 9.68 -23.90 -63.05
C ARG A 239 8.20 -23.70 -62.75
N LEU A 240 7.86 -22.44 -62.57
CA LEU A 240 6.59 -21.76 -62.87
C LEU A 240 6.73 -20.39 -62.19
N GLY A 241 6.95 -19.36 -62.99
CA GLY A 241 7.04 -17.99 -62.50
C GLY A 241 5.72 -17.58 -61.89
N MET A 242 5.70 -17.47 -60.56
CA MET A 242 4.67 -16.79 -59.80
C MET A 242 5.39 -16.05 -58.68
N GLY A 243 5.15 -14.74 -58.62
CA GLY A 243 5.59 -13.92 -57.49
C GLY A 243 5.01 -14.49 -56.20
N SER A 244 5.86 -14.63 -55.20
CA SER A 244 5.45 -14.81 -53.84
C SER A 244 6.33 -13.89 -53.01
N SER A 245 5.79 -12.71 -52.75
CA SER A 245 6.17 -11.92 -51.59
C SER A 245 5.94 -12.82 -50.38
N ASN A 246 6.99 -13.47 -49.89
CA ASN A 246 6.96 -13.98 -48.53
C ASN A 246 7.07 -12.77 -47.63
N THR A 247 5.90 -12.22 -47.31
CA THR A 247 5.62 -11.55 -46.05
C THR A 247 6.02 -12.52 -44.94
N THR A 248 7.27 -12.45 -44.47
CA THR A 248 7.58 -12.95 -43.12
C THR A 248 7.12 -11.88 -42.16
N LEU A 249 5.86 -12.05 -41.76
CA LEU A 249 5.23 -11.44 -40.61
C LEU A 249 6.17 -11.46 -39.39
N ALA A 250 6.18 -10.34 -38.68
CA ALA A 250 6.34 -10.23 -37.23
C ALA A 250 7.63 -10.79 -36.63
N GLN A 251 8.68 -9.97 -36.59
CA GLN A 251 9.50 -9.90 -35.37
C GLN A 251 8.76 -8.98 -34.40
N GLY A 252 7.79 -9.54 -33.68
CA GLY A 252 7.28 -8.90 -32.48
C GLY A 252 8.38 -9.02 -31.42
N ALA A 253 8.97 -7.90 -31.03
CA ALA A 253 9.75 -7.84 -29.81
C ALA A 253 8.76 -8.08 -28.65
N THR A 254 8.76 -9.29 -28.09
CA THR A 254 8.07 -9.57 -26.83
C THR A 254 8.91 -8.97 -25.71
N ILE A 255 8.37 -7.95 -25.05
CA ILE A 255 8.99 -7.34 -23.88
C ILE A 255 8.46 -8.11 -22.68
N GLU A 256 9.34 -8.86 -22.04
CA GLU A 256 9.06 -9.46 -20.74
C GLU A 256 9.50 -8.49 -19.66
N VAL A 257 8.58 -8.13 -18.77
CA VAL A 257 8.90 -7.46 -17.51
C VAL A 257 9.35 -8.56 -16.56
N ILE A 258 10.66 -8.65 -16.36
CA ILE A 258 11.22 -9.64 -15.45
C ILE A 258 11.06 -9.10 -14.04
N GLU A 259 10.28 -9.79 -13.22
CA GLU A 259 10.37 -9.64 -11.77
C GLU A 259 11.76 -10.17 -11.40
N GLN A 260 12.74 -9.28 -11.21
CA GLN A 260 14.01 -9.71 -10.66
C GLN A 260 13.72 -10.21 -9.25
N LEU A 261 13.65 -11.54 -9.10
CA LEU A 261 13.72 -12.21 -7.81
C LEU A 261 15.17 -12.05 -7.36
N PRO A 262 15.48 -11.09 -6.47
CA PRO A 262 16.86 -10.74 -6.13
C PRO A 262 17.63 -11.92 -5.53
N CYS A 263 16.89 -12.94 -5.10
CA CYS A 263 17.37 -14.13 -4.43
C CYS A 263 17.42 -15.39 -5.31
N ASP A 264 17.20 -15.27 -6.62
CA ASP A 264 17.30 -16.42 -7.53
C ASP A 264 18.76 -16.88 -7.65
N GLY A 265 19.03 -18.13 -7.25
CA GLY A 265 20.37 -18.73 -7.25
C GLY A 265 21.26 -18.39 -6.03
N ILE A 266 20.73 -17.70 -5.01
CA ILE A 266 21.46 -17.40 -3.77
C ILE A 266 21.15 -18.46 -2.70
N ASP A 267 22.19 -19.15 -2.22
CA ASP A 267 22.10 -20.13 -1.13
C ASP A 267 22.74 -19.58 0.15
N CYS A 268 21.91 -19.10 1.07
CA CYS A 268 22.33 -18.54 2.34
C CYS A 268 22.58 -19.59 3.44
N GLY A 269 22.40 -20.88 3.14
CA GLY A 269 22.48 -21.96 4.10
C GLY A 269 21.28 -22.01 5.06
N VAL A 270 21.32 -22.95 6.03
CA VAL A 270 20.17 -23.25 6.92
C VAL A 270 19.88 -22.19 7.99
N HIS A 271 20.82 -21.26 8.21
CA HIS A 271 20.73 -20.18 9.21
C HIS A 271 20.70 -18.79 8.56
N GLY A 272 20.34 -18.72 7.29
CA GLY A 272 20.29 -17.48 6.53
C GLY A 272 19.12 -17.41 5.57
N GLN A 273 18.58 -16.20 5.39
CA GLN A 273 17.56 -15.90 4.41
C GLN A 273 18.07 -14.82 3.47
N CYS A 274 17.85 -15.00 2.16
CA CYS A 274 18.17 -13.95 1.21
C CYS A 274 17.12 -12.82 1.29
N VAL A 275 17.61 -11.59 1.39
CA VAL A 275 16.82 -10.36 1.37
C VAL A 275 17.52 -9.41 0.40
N GLU A 276 16.81 -8.96 -0.64
CA GLU A 276 17.31 -8.00 -1.66
C GLU A 276 18.63 -8.38 -2.37
N GLY A 277 18.99 -9.67 -2.37
CA GLY A 277 20.22 -10.17 -3.01
C GLY A 277 21.38 -10.40 -2.06
N ASP A 278 21.19 -10.14 -0.77
CA ASP A 278 22.18 -10.38 0.29
C ASP A 278 21.67 -11.43 1.29
N CYS A 279 22.59 -12.20 1.84
CA CYS A 279 22.27 -13.18 2.88
C CYS A 279 22.20 -12.51 4.26
N VAL A 280 21.00 -12.48 4.84
CA VAL A 280 20.75 -12.05 6.22
C VAL A 280 20.73 -13.29 7.10
N CYS A 281 21.59 -13.33 8.10
CA CYS A 281 21.78 -14.48 8.98
C CYS A 281 21.03 -14.32 10.31
N GLU A 282 20.63 -15.44 10.90
CA GLU A 282 20.09 -15.47 12.26
C GLU A 282 21.13 -14.98 13.29
N SER A 283 20.69 -14.44 14.42
CA SER A 283 21.56 -13.94 15.49
C SER A 283 22.62 -14.98 15.91
N GLY A 284 23.87 -14.55 16.03
CA GLY A 284 25.02 -15.43 16.30
C GLY A 284 25.66 -16.10 15.06
N TRP A 285 25.25 -15.71 13.85
CA TRP A 285 25.87 -16.08 12.59
C TRP A 285 26.35 -14.85 11.82
N LEU A 286 27.52 -14.96 11.20
CA LEU A 286 28.12 -13.88 10.42
C LEU A 286 27.39 -13.71 9.08
N THR A 287 26.97 -12.49 8.78
CA THR A 287 26.49 -12.06 7.45
C THR A 287 27.68 -11.75 6.55
N PRO A 288 27.97 -12.58 5.53
CA PRO A 288 29.01 -12.24 4.58
C PRO A 288 28.51 -11.12 3.65
N GLY A 289 29.35 -10.10 3.40
CA GLY A 289 29.04 -9.00 2.48
C GLY A 289 28.98 -9.40 1.00
N ASN A 290 28.95 -10.70 0.70
CA ASN A 290 28.73 -11.31 -0.60
C ASN A 290 27.78 -12.50 -0.38
N ALA A 291 26.98 -12.87 -1.39
CA ALA A 291 26.04 -14.01 -1.42
C ALA A 291 26.66 -15.39 -1.08
N ALA A 292 27.12 -15.56 0.15
CA ALA A 292 27.76 -16.73 0.71
C ALA A 292 26.96 -17.23 1.91
N PRO A 293 27.03 -18.53 2.25
CA PRO A 293 26.25 -19.09 3.35
C PRO A 293 26.71 -18.54 4.70
N CYS A 294 25.76 -18.39 5.61
CA CYS A 294 26.01 -17.95 6.99
C CYS A 294 27.01 -18.89 7.68
N SER A 295 28.06 -18.32 8.25
CA SER A 295 29.06 -19.05 9.05
C SER A 295 28.94 -18.69 10.52
N ARG A 296 29.15 -19.66 11.42
CA ARG A 296 29.04 -19.45 12.87
C ARG A 296 29.98 -18.32 13.32
N GLN A 297 29.45 -17.38 14.10
CA GLN A 297 30.23 -16.28 14.65
C GLN A 297 30.98 -16.74 15.91
N ASP A 298 32.27 -16.46 15.97
CA ASP A 298 33.05 -16.60 17.20
C ASP A 298 32.83 -15.34 18.04
N CYS A 299 32.04 -15.46 19.10
CA CYS A 299 31.83 -14.35 20.03
C CYS A 299 33.08 -14.05 20.84
N HIS A 300 33.22 -12.79 21.27
CA HIS A 300 34.35 -12.32 22.07
C HIS A 300 34.60 -13.21 23.29
N ASP A 301 35.88 -13.34 23.71
CA ASP A 301 36.42 -14.31 24.69
C ASP A 301 35.83 -14.27 26.14
N THR A 302 34.68 -13.62 26.35
CA THR A 302 33.92 -13.75 27.59
C THR A 302 33.24 -15.12 27.64
N PRO A 303 33.48 -15.96 28.66
CA PRO A 303 33.01 -17.35 28.71
C PRO A 303 31.48 -17.51 28.87
N TYR A 304 30.73 -16.41 28.83
CA TYR A 304 29.31 -16.35 29.12
C TYR A 304 28.47 -15.81 27.96
N CYS A 305 29.09 -15.40 26.84
CA CYS A 305 28.36 -14.95 25.66
C CYS A 305 28.21 -16.10 24.65
N GLU A 306 26.98 -16.57 24.48
CA GLU A 306 26.64 -17.72 23.62
C GLU A 306 26.34 -17.30 22.18
N LEU A 307 25.65 -16.17 21.99
CA LEU A 307 25.38 -15.54 20.69
C LEU A 307 25.69 -14.04 20.76
N CYS A 308 26.13 -13.45 19.65
CA CYS A 308 26.52 -12.05 19.55
C CYS A 308 26.28 -11.51 18.13
N ASP A 309 26.08 -10.20 18.03
CA ASP A 309 25.86 -9.47 16.76
C ASP A 309 27.13 -8.71 16.30
N GLY A 310 28.24 -8.85 17.04
CA GLY A 310 29.51 -8.27 16.64
C GLY A 310 30.67 -8.65 17.56
N PRO A 311 31.88 -8.14 17.27
CA PRO A 311 33.10 -8.54 17.97
C PRO A 311 33.29 -7.87 19.34
N GLU A 312 32.47 -6.88 19.71
CA GLU A 312 32.63 -6.12 20.95
C GLU A 312 31.87 -6.74 22.13
N SER A 313 32.41 -6.61 23.34
CA SER A 313 31.84 -7.20 24.57
C SER A 313 30.44 -6.71 24.97
N GLY A 314 29.94 -5.66 24.32
CA GLY A 314 28.59 -5.11 24.48
C GLY A 314 27.63 -5.50 23.35
N GLN A 315 28.01 -6.46 22.50
CA GLN A 315 27.19 -6.92 21.38
C GLN A 315 26.73 -8.36 21.58
N CYS A 316 26.66 -8.82 22.84
CA CYS A 316 26.11 -10.13 23.16
C CYS A 316 24.58 -10.08 23.02
N THR A 317 23.99 -11.12 22.43
CA THR A 317 22.54 -11.27 22.29
C THR A 317 21.99 -12.42 23.11
N GLN A 318 22.84 -13.38 23.50
CA GLN A 318 22.44 -14.45 24.40
C GLN A 318 23.54 -14.77 25.40
N CYS A 319 23.17 -14.74 26.68
CA CYS A 319 24.05 -15.03 27.79
C CYS A 319 23.81 -16.42 28.38
N THR A 320 24.86 -17.07 28.88
CA THR A 320 24.81 -18.43 29.38
C THR A 320 25.70 -18.63 30.62
N GLY A 321 25.49 -19.74 31.33
CA GLY A 321 26.32 -20.13 32.48
C GLY A 321 26.17 -19.23 33.72
N ALA A 322 27.28 -18.76 34.28
CA ALA A 322 27.31 -18.01 35.55
C ALA A 322 26.93 -16.53 35.43
N ALA A 323 26.68 -16.05 34.20
CA ALA A 323 26.21 -14.70 33.94
C ALA A 323 25.03 -14.72 32.96
N PRO A 324 23.84 -15.21 33.38
CA PRO A 324 22.72 -15.48 32.47
C PRO A 324 21.92 -14.22 32.09
N PHE A 325 22.15 -13.08 32.73
CA PHE A 325 21.35 -11.87 32.52
C PHE A 325 21.98 -10.98 31.44
N LEU A 326 21.22 -10.64 30.40
CA LEU A 326 21.66 -9.69 29.38
C LEU A 326 21.31 -8.26 29.82
N SER A 327 22.30 -7.37 29.86
CA SER A 327 22.05 -5.95 30.09
C SER A 327 21.53 -5.24 28.84
N SER A 328 20.85 -4.11 29.01
CA SER A 328 20.52 -3.19 27.90
C SER A 328 21.73 -2.72 27.08
N SER A 329 22.94 -2.83 27.63
CA SER A 329 24.20 -2.54 26.94
C SER A 329 24.81 -3.76 26.22
N GLY A 330 24.05 -4.86 26.09
CA GLY A 330 24.46 -6.09 25.42
C GLY A 330 25.58 -6.86 26.12
N SER A 331 25.67 -6.77 27.46
CA SER A 331 26.69 -7.45 28.28
C SER A 331 26.07 -8.51 29.20
N CYS A 332 26.79 -9.61 29.42
CA CYS A 332 26.33 -10.68 30.31
C CYS A 332 26.67 -10.42 31.78
N LEU A 333 25.66 -10.44 32.65
CA LEU A 333 25.72 -10.14 34.07
C LEU A 333 25.33 -11.35 34.93
N GLY A 334 26.01 -11.51 36.09
CA GLY A 334 25.73 -12.54 37.09
C GLY A 334 24.48 -12.29 37.93
N GLU A 335 24.03 -11.04 38.01
CA GLU A 335 22.87 -10.61 38.79
C GLU A 335 21.99 -9.69 37.94
N CYS A 336 20.68 -9.74 38.17
CA CYS A 336 19.71 -8.94 37.42
C CYS A 336 19.88 -7.44 37.76
N PRO A 337 20.12 -6.55 36.78
CA PRO A 337 20.25 -5.13 37.04
C PRO A 337 18.94 -4.53 37.55
N ILE A 338 19.04 -3.69 38.58
CA ILE A 338 17.88 -3.05 39.21
C ILE A 338 17.22 -2.11 38.18
N GLY A 339 15.99 -2.44 37.77
CA GLY A 339 15.16 -1.59 36.91
C GLY A 339 14.94 -2.10 35.49
N GLU A 340 15.50 -3.26 35.12
CA GLU A 340 15.26 -3.90 33.81
C GLU A 340 14.55 -5.25 34.03
N TYR A 341 13.44 -5.47 33.32
CA TYR A 341 12.70 -6.73 33.34
C TYR A 341 12.91 -7.45 32.01
N PRO A 342 13.07 -8.79 31.98
CA PRO A 342 13.16 -9.53 30.73
C PRO A 342 11.86 -9.37 29.94
N THR A 343 11.99 -9.00 28.67
CA THR A 343 10.90 -9.09 27.67
C THR A 343 10.67 -10.53 27.27
#